data_AF-A0A0D3INZ7-F1
#
_entry.id   AF-A0A0D3INZ7-F1
#
_cell.length_a   1.000
_cell.length_b   1.000
_cell.length_c   1.000
_cell.angle_alpha   90.00
_cell.angle_beta   90.00
_cell.angle_gamma   90.00
#
_symmetry.space_group_name_H-M   'P 1'
#
loop_
_entity.id
_entity.type
_entity.pdbx_description
1 polymer ?
#
loop_
_entity_poly.entity_id
_entity_poly.type
_entity_poly.pdbx_seq_one_letter_code
_entity_poly.pdbx_strand_id
1 'polypeptide(L)'
;MPLWRALRGCYPSDEAALTALTANKGIVTPWVVSPSTITSNNALLRGMLGKQRALNVITKNPGVLACDPERLAISSPQEIEAVASATSAVGRASTPLAFAALALFTLALLPSAGVMDAELAGSIVRPASGAIGATAFFAALAGATAAQRRS
;
A
#
# COMPACT_ATOMS: atom_id res chain seq x y z
N MET A 1 4.36 -10.74 -27.26
CA MET A 1 3.82 -11.23 -25.97
C MET A 1 2.40 -10.68 -25.75
N PRO A 2 1.35 -11.52 -25.89
CA PRO A 2 -0.03 -11.06 -25.79
C PRO A 2 -0.43 -10.60 -24.38
N LEU A 3 0.11 -11.20 -23.32
CA LEU A 3 -0.12 -10.77 -21.93
C LEU A 3 0.43 -9.37 -21.64
N TRP A 4 1.67 -9.10 -22.05
CA TRP A 4 2.25 -7.76 -21.92
C TRP A 4 1.41 -6.70 -22.64
N ARG A 5 0.96 -6.99 -23.87
CA ARG A 5 0.12 -6.08 -24.64
C ARG A 5 -1.22 -5.81 -23.94
N ALA A 6 -1.85 -6.84 -23.36
CA ALA A 6 -3.09 -6.71 -22.59
C ALA A 6 -2.89 -5.85 -21.33
N LEU A 7 -1.82 -6.12 -20.56
CA LEU A 7 -1.48 -5.33 -19.38
C LEU A 7 -1.21 -3.88 -19.76
N ARG A 8 -0.36 -3.66 -20.77
CA ARG A 8 0.01 -2.33 -21.24
C ARG A 8 -1.20 -1.50 -21.65
N GLY A 9 -2.19 -2.11 -22.31
CA GLY A 9 -3.43 -1.46 -22.72
C GLY A 9 -4.31 -0.97 -21.56
N CYS A 10 -4.06 -1.39 -20.32
CA CYS A 10 -4.79 -0.94 -19.14
C CYS A 10 -4.27 0.40 -18.58
N TYR A 11 -3.04 0.80 -18.94
CA TYR A 11 -2.35 1.96 -18.38
C TYR A 11 -2.19 3.10 -19.41
N PRO A 12 -1.91 4.34 -18.97
CA PRO A 12 -1.67 5.45 -19.89
C PRO A 12 -0.29 5.40 -20.56
N SER A 13 0.77 5.01 -19.86
CA SER A 13 2.15 4.96 -20.35
C SER A 13 2.82 3.59 -20.15
N ASP A 14 3.86 3.31 -20.94
CA ASP A 14 4.66 2.07 -20.83
C ASP A 14 5.30 1.98 -19.45
N GLU A 15 5.80 3.11 -18.94
CA GLU A 15 6.37 3.25 -17.60
C GLU A 15 5.38 2.90 -16.49
N ALA A 16 4.12 3.32 -16.63
CA ALA A 16 3.07 2.97 -15.67
C ALA A 16 2.77 1.47 -15.67
N ALA A 17 2.72 0.85 -16.84
CA ALA A 17 2.54 -0.60 -16.96
C ALA A 17 3.74 -1.39 -16.42
N LEU A 18 4.97 -0.90 -16.65
CA LEU A 18 6.19 -1.51 -16.09
C LEU A 18 6.23 -1.38 -14.56
N THR A 19 5.78 -0.24 -14.02
CA THR A 19 5.67 -0.04 -12.57
C THR A 19 4.68 -1.03 -11.96
N ALA A 20 3.52 -1.19 -12.57
CA ALA A 20 2.52 -2.19 -12.16
C ALA A 20 3.05 -3.62 -12.23
N LEU A 21 3.78 -3.97 -13.30
CA LEU A 21 4.42 -5.27 -13.46
C LEU A 21 5.50 -5.51 -12.39
N THR A 22 6.25 -4.48 -12.03
CA THR A 22 7.28 -4.57 -10.98
C THR A 22 6.64 -4.80 -9.62
N ALA A 23 5.52 -4.14 -9.34
CA ALA A 23 4.76 -4.32 -8.11
C ALA A 23 4.08 -5.70 -8.01
N ASN A 24 3.72 -6.32 -9.14
CA ASN A 24 3.20 -7.68 -9.17
C ASN A 24 3.59 -8.41 -10.46
N LYS A 25 4.69 -9.16 -10.39
CA LYS A 25 5.22 -9.95 -11.51
C LYS A 25 4.29 -11.08 -11.94
N GLY A 26 3.40 -11.53 -11.06
CA GLY A 26 2.49 -12.64 -11.30
C GLY A 26 1.42 -12.38 -12.36
N ILE A 27 1.17 -11.11 -12.71
CA ILE A 27 0.11 -10.72 -13.65
C ILE A 27 0.40 -11.18 -15.08
N VAL A 28 1.68 -11.33 -15.44
CA VAL A 28 2.09 -11.78 -16.78
C VAL A 28 2.50 -13.26 -16.81
N THR A 29 2.14 -14.02 -15.77
CA THR A 29 2.44 -15.44 -15.66
C THR A 29 1.47 -16.26 -16.53
N PRO A 30 1.92 -16.85 -17.66
CA PRO A 30 1.00 -17.38 -18.68
C PRO A 30 0.16 -18.59 -18.26
N TRP A 31 0.61 -19.36 -17.27
CA TRP A 31 -0.13 -20.52 -16.76
C TRP A 31 -1.16 -20.15 -15.67
N VAL A 32 -1.18 -18.88 -15.23
CA VAL A 32 -2.10 -18.38 -14.19
C VAL A 32 -3.10 -17.39 -14.78
N VAL A 33 -2.65 -16.55 -15.73
CA VAL A 33 -3.45 -15.43 -16.25
C VAL A 33 -3.50 -15.48 -17.77
N SER A 34 -4.69 -15.23 -18.33
CA SER A 34 -4.89 -15.06 -19.77
C SER A 34 -4.96 -13.57 -20.15
N PRO A 35 -4.59 -13.19 -21.38
CA PRO A 35 -4.79 -11.81 -21.88
C PRO A 35 -6.25 -11.35 -21.76
N SER A 36 -7.21 -12.25 -22.02
CA SER A 36 -8.64 -11.99 -21.89
C SER A 36 -9.05 -11.67 -20.45
N THR A 37 -8.47 -12.35 -19.45
CA THR A 37 -8.73 -12.06 -18.04
C THR A 37 -8.38 -10.61 -17.71
N ILE A 38 -7.19 -10.15 -18.12
CA ILE A 38 -6.72 -8.78 -17.89
C ILE A 38 -7.66 -7.76 -18.54
N THR A 39 -8.01 -7.97 -19.81
CA THR A 39 -8.86 -7.03 -20.55
C THR A 39 -10.29 -6.99 -20.00
N SER A 40 -10.86 -8.15 -19.64
CA SER A 40 -12.21 -8.26 -19.11
C SER A 40 -12.31 -7.62 -17.72
N ASN A 41 -11.35 -7.89 -16.84
CA ASN A 41 -11.33 -7.30 -15.50
C ASN A 41 -11.16 -5.77 -15.57
N ASN A 42 -10.30 -5.26 -16.46
CA ASN A 42 -10.19 -3.82 -16.66
C ASN A 42 -11.49 -3.19 -17.18
N ALA A 43 -12.18 -3.84 -18.12
CA ALA A 43 -13.48 -3.37 -18.62
C ALA A 43 -14.54 -3.36 -17.52
N LEU A 44 -14.60 -4.43 -16.72
CA LEU A 44 -15.50 -4.59 -15.59
C LEU A 44 -15.27 -3.50 -14.53
N LEU A 45 -14.02 -3.29 -14.11
CA LEU A 45 -13.67 -2.23 -13.16
C LEU A 45 -14.06 -0.84 -13.67
N ARG A 46 -13.84 -0.58 -14.96
CA ARG A 46 -14.24 0.69 -15.59
C ARG A 46 -15.76 0.85 -15.65
N GLY A 47 -16.51 -0.23 -15.84
CA GLY A 47 -17.98 -0.24 -15.79
C GLY A 47 -18.51 0.05 -14.39
N MET A 48 -17.89 -0.54 -13.35
CA MET A 48 -18.32 -0.39 -11.96
C MET A 48 -17.92 0.96 -11.33
N LEU A 49 -16.70 1.42 -11.61
CA LEU A 49 -16.08 2.56 -10.92
C LEU A 49 -15.95 3.82 -11.78
N GLY A 50 -16.07 3.68 -13.10
CA GLY A 50 -15.64 4.70 -14.06
C GLY A 50 -14.13 4.69 -14.30
N LYS A 51 -13.71 5.35 -15.39
CA LYS A 51 -12.33 5.29 -15.91
C LYS A 51 -11.26 5.68 -14.89
N GLN A 52 -11.43 6.81 -14.20
CA GLN A 52 -10.40 7.38 -13.33
C GLN A 52 -10.22 6.58 -12.04
N ARG A 53 -11.33 6.15 -11.43
CA ARG A 53 -11.32 5.33 -10.20
C ARG A 53 -10.77 3.93 -10.49
N ALA A 54 -11.16 3.31 -11.60
CA ALA A 54 -10.59 2.05 -12.05
C ALA A 54 -9.07 2.17 -12.25
N LEU A 55 -8.59 3.23 -12.90
CA LEU A 55 -7.15 3.48 -13.06
C LEU A 55 -6.43 3.60 -11.71
N ASN A 56 -7.04 4.29 -10.73
CA ASN A 56 -6.49 4.41 -9.38
C ASN A 56 -6.36 3.03 -8.71
N VAL A 57 -7.40 2.20 -8.79
CA VAL A 57 -7.41 0.84 -8.24
C VAL A 57 -6.31 -0.02 -8.85
N ILE A 58 -6.22 -0.12 -10.18
CA ILE A 58 -5.21 -0.97 -10.85
C ILE A 58 -3.78 -0.42 -10.67
N THR A 59 -3.62 0.86 -10.34
CA THR A 59 -2.31 1.44 -10.01
C THR A 59 -1.88 1.09 -8.60
N LYS A 60 -2.81 1.11 -7.65
CA LYS A 60 -2.55 0.75 -6.24
C LYS A 60 -2.40 -0.75 -6.01
N ASN A 61 -3.19 -1.54 -6.73
CA ASN A 61 -3.17 -3.00 -6.66
C ASN A 61 -3.35 -3.58 -8.08
N PRO A 62 -2.26 -3.75 -8.84
CA PRO A 62 -2.35 -4.29 -10.19
C PRO A 62 -2.79 -5.76 -10.21
N GLY A 63 -2.69 -6.47 -9.08
CA GLY A 63 -3.11 -7.88 -8.95
C GLY A 63 -4.60 -8.10 -9.21
N VAL A 64 -5.44 -7.06 -9.07
CA VAL A 64 -6.87 -7.14 -9.38
C VAL A 64 -7.14 -7.54 -10.83
N LEU A 65 -6.22 -7.22 -11.76
CA LEU A 65 -6.34 -7.58 -13.18
C LEU A 65 -6.19 -9.09 -13.42
N ALA A 66 -5.56 -9.81 -12.48
CA ALA A 66 -5.38 -11.25 -12.51
C ALA A 66 -6.45 -12.03 -11.73
N CYS A 67 -7.40 -11.34 -11.10
CA CYS A 67 -8.47 -11.99 -10.35
C CYS A 67 -9.42 -12.79 -11.26
N ASP A 68 -10.14 -13.72 -10.65
CA ASP A 68 -11.26 -14.39 -11.30
C ASP A 68 -12.36 -13.35 -11.65
N PRO A 69 -12.79 -13.25 -12.92
CA PRO A 69 -13.75 -12.24 -13.33
C PRO A 69 -15.13 -12.37 -12.66
N GLU A 70 -15.59 -13.60 -12.42
CA GLU A 70 -16.91 -13.83 -11.80
C GLU A 70 -16.89 -13.38 -10.33
N ARG A 71 -15.81 -13.70 -9.61
CA ARG A 71 -15.62 -13.24 -8.22
C ARG A 71 -15.44 -11.72 -8.14
N LEU A 72 -14.77 -11.12 -9.11
CA LEU A 72 -14.60 -9.67 -9.16
C LEU A 72 -15.94 -8.96 -9.45
N ALA A 73 -16.80 -9.55 -10.29
CA ALA A 73 -18.11 -8.99 -10.64
C ALA A 73 -19.07 -8.87 -9.47
N ILE A 74 -19.03 -9.81 -8.52
CA ILE A 74 -19.90 -9.82 -7.34
C ILE A 74 -19.37 -8.96 -6.18
N SER A 75 -18.11 -8.52 -6.26
CA SER A 75 -17.49 -7.71 -5.21
C SER A 75 -18.03 -6.29 -5.23
N SER A 76 -18.18 -5.65 -4.07
CA SER A 76 -18.62 -4.26 -4.06
C SER A 76 -17.51 -3.30 -4.53
N PRO A 77 -17.86 -2.21 -5.23
CA PRO A 77 -16.93 -1.13 -5.57
C PRO A 77 -16.06 -0.65 -4.40
N GLN A 78 -16.67 -0.54 -3.21
CA GLN A 78 -16.04 -0.05 -1.99
C GLN A 78 -14.99 -1.03 -1.45
N GLU A 79 -15.29 -2.33 -1.45
CA GLU A 79 -14.33 -3.37 -1.03
C GLU A 79 -13.12 -3.40 -1.95
N ILE A 80 -13.34 -3.30 -3.27
CA ILE A 80 -12.25 -3.29 -4.26
C ILE A 80 -11.30 -2.10 -3.99
N GLU A 81 -11.85 -0.91 -3.73
CA GLU A 81 -11.06 0.29 -3.42
C GLU A 81 -10.36 0.20 -2.05
N ALA A 82 -11.00 -0.41 -1.06
CA ALA A 82 -10.45 -0.61 0.27
C ALA A 82 -9.25 -1.56 0.21
N VAL A 83 -9.39 -2.71 -0.46
CA VAL A 83 -8.31 -3.68 -0.68
C VAL A 83 -7.17 -3.03 -1.45
N ALA A 84 -7.45 -2.27 -2.52
CA ALA A 84 -6.41 -1.58 -3.26
C ALA A 84 -5.62 -0.59 -2.39
N SER A 85 -6.32 0.15 -1.53
CA SER A 85 -5.68 1.10 -0.61
C SER A 85 -4.86 0.39 0.47
N ALA A 86 -5.34 -0.74 1.00
CA ALA A 86 -4.60 -1.56 1.95
C ALA A 86 -3.32 -2.16 1.32
N THR A 87 -3.41 -2.76 0.13
CA THR A 87 -2.25 -3.29 -0.60
C THR A 87 -1.20 -2.22 -0.87
N SER A 88 -1.63 -1.02 -1.28
CA SER A 88 -0.71 0.12 -1.51
C SER A 88 -0.09 0.64 -0.21
N ALA A 89 -0.81 0.59 0.92
CA ALA A 89 -0.27 0.94 2.22
C ALA A 89 0.80 -0.07 2.67
N VAL A 90 0.55 -1.37 2.52
CA VAL A 90 1.52 -2.44 2.83
C VAL A 90 2.75 -2.33 1.93
N GLY A 91 2.56 -2.11 0.64
CA GLY A 91 3.67 -1.88 -0.31
C GLY A 91 4.56 -0.71 0.12
N ARG A 92 3.99 0.39 0.61
CA ARG A 92 4.75 1.54 1.13
C ARG A 92 5.38 1.28 2.50
N ALA A 93 4.69 0.53 3.36
CA ALA A 93 5.16 0.14 4.69
C ALA A 93 6.28 -0.92 4.67
N SER A 94 6.62 -1.49 3.50
CA SER A 94 7.83 -2.32 3.34
C SER A 94 9.15 -1.55 3.53
N THR A 95 9.10 -0.28 3.93
CA THR A 95 10.26 0.46 4.40
C THR A 95 10.78 -0.14 5.71
N PRO A 96 12.11 -0.35 5.86
CA PRO A 96 12.71 -0.84 7.11
C PRO A 96 12.34 0.03 8.31
N LEU A 97 11.96 1.28 8.07
CA LEU A 97 11.46 2.26 9.04
C LEU A 97 10.11 1.88 9.67
N ALA A 98 9.18 1.25 8.94
CA ALA A 98 7.89 0.84 9.51
C ALA A 98 8.05 -0.42 10.39
N PHE A 99 8.92 -1.35 9.98
CA PHE A 99 9.31 -2.49 10.82
C PHE A 99 10.11 -2.04 12.04
N ALA A 100 11.01 -1.07 11.90
CA ALA A 100 11.74 -0.48 13.02
C ALA A 100 10.79 0.26 13.97
N ALA A 101 9.81 1.02 13.47
CA ALA A 101 8.82 1.68 14.30
C ALA A 101 7.93 0.67 15.04
N LEU A 102 7.51 -0.42 14.38
CA LEU A 102 6.76 -1.49 15.02
C LEU A 102 7.60 -2.23 16.08
N ALA A 103 8.88 -2.50 15.79
CA ALA A 103 9.81 -3.14 16.72
C ALA A 103 10.14 -2.24 17.92
N LEU A 104 10.27 -0.92 17.71
CA LEU A 104 10.46 0.05 18.80
C LEU A 104 9.19 0.21 19.64
N PHE A 105 8.02 0.17 19.01
CA PHE A 105 6.74 0.22 19.71
C PHE A 105 6.52 -1.04 20.57
N THR A 106 6.83 -2.23 20.06
CA THR A 106 6.77 -3.46 20.86
C THR A 106 7.83 -3.46 21.97
N LEU A 107 9.06 -3.00 21.69
CA LEU A 107 10.11 -2.88 22.71
C LEU A 107 9.76 -1.86 23.81
N ALA A 108 9.06 -0.78 23.48
CA ALA A 108 8.58 0.19 24.46
C ALA A 108 7.43 -0.34 25.34
N LEU A 109 6.72 -1.39 24.90
CA LEU A 109 5.66 -2.06 25.65
C LEU A 109 6.16 -3.22 26.52
N LEU A 110 7.36 -3.76 26.26
CA LEU A 110 8.00 -4.81 27.07
C LEU A 110 8.09 -4.51 28.59
N PRO A 111 8.37 -3.29 29.08
CA PRO A 111 8.41 -3.04 30.52
C PRO A 111 7.04 -3.16 31.21
N SER A 112 5.93 -3.03 30.47
CA SER A 112 4.58 -3.24 31.02
C SER A 112 4.20 -4.71 31.19
N ALA A 113 4.96 -5.62 30.59
CA ALA A 113 4.77 -7.07 30.66
C ALA A 113 5.68 -7.76 31.70
N GLY A 114 6.48 -6.99 32.45
CA GLY A 114 7.31 -7.51 33.56
C GLY A 114 8.52 -8.35 33.13
N VAL A 115 8.95 -8.26 31.86
CA VAL A 115 9.97 -9.13 31.26
C VAL A 115 11.39 -8.54 31.30
N MET A 116 11.59 -7.28 31.73
CA MET A 116 12.91 -6.64 31.88
C MET A 116 12.99 -5.65 33.05
N ASP A 117 14.15 -5.59 33.72
CA ASP A 117 14.48 -4.59 34.73
C ASP A 117 14.52 -3.16 34.15
N ALA A 118 13.82 -2.24 34.82
CA ALA A 118 13.60 -0.85 34.38
C ALA A 118 14.89 -0.04 34.18
N GLU A 119 16.00 -0.47 34.77
CA GLU A 119 17.30 0.20 34.68
C GLU A 119 17.94 0.09 33.29
N LEU A 120 17.81 -1.08 32.64
CA LEU A 120 18.37 -1.32 31.30
C LEU A 120 17.55 -0.61 30.21
N ALA A 121 16.23 -0.49 30.41
CA ALA A 121 15.36 0.29 29.53
C ALA A 121 15.70 1.80 29.61
N GLY A 122 16.05 2.29 30.80
CA GLY A 122 16.42 3.68 31.02
C GLY A 122 17.72 4.11 30.33
N SER A 123 18.69 3.22 30.15
CA SER A 123 19.99 3.54 29.53
C SER A 123 19.93 3.57 28.00
N ILE A 124 19.06 2.77 27.38
CA ILE A 124 18.85 2.74 25.93
C ILE A 124 17.93 3.89 25.46
N VAL A 125 16.93 4.27 26.28
CA VAL A 125 15.92 5.29 25.91
C VAL A 125 16.39 6.73 26.16
N ARG A 126 17.25 6.98 27.16
CA ARG A 126 17.68 8.34 27.56
C ARG A 126 18.43 9.15 26.49
N PRO A 127 19.33 8.59 25.66
CA PRO A 127 19.99 9.39 24.62
C PRO A 127 19.09 9.64 23.39
N ALA A 128 18.00 8.89 23.21
CA ALA A 128 17.13 9.00 22.03
C ALA A 128 15.90 9.89 22.23
N SER A 129 15.43 10.08 23.47
CA SER A 129 14.21 10.86 23.76
C SER A 129 14.37 12.37 23.52
N GLY A 130 15.57 12.92 23.69
CA GLY A 130 15.83 14.35 23.43
C GLY A 130 15.76 14.75 21.96
N ALA A 131 16.19 13.87 21.05
CA ALA A 131 16.26 14.18 19.61
C ALA A 131 15.00 13.73 18.84
N ILE A 132 14.41 12.59 19.20
CA ILE A 132 13.24 12.03 18.51
C ILE A 132 11.94 12.70 19.02
N GLY A 133 11.86 13.01 20.31
CA GLY A 133 10.71 13.72 20.88
C GLY A 133 10.54 15.12 20.32
N ALA A 134 11.64 15.88 20.18
CA ALA A 134 11.61 17.22 19.63
C ALA A 134 11.23 17.22 18.14
N THR A 135 11.80 16.32 17.33
CA THR A 135 11.50 16.26 15.90
C THR A 135 10.07 15.80 15.60
N ALA A 136 9.55 14.81 16.33
CA ALA A 136 8.16 14.36 16.19
C ALA A 136 7.16 15.42 16.67
N PHE A 137 7.47 16.15 17.75
CA PHE A 137 6.61 17.21 18.27
C PHE A 137 6.58 18.44 17.34
N PHE A 138 7.73 18.86 16.81
CA PHE A 138 7.78 19.97 15.84
C PHE A 138 7.16 19.59 14.47
N ALA A 139 7.31 18.35 14.02
CA ALA A 139 6.63 17.87 12.82
C ALA A 139 5.10 17.83 12.99
N ALA A 140 4.62 17.43 14.17
CA ALA A 140 3.19 17.44 14.50
C ALA A 140 2.62 18.87 14.60
N LEU A 141 3.36 19.82 15.20
CA LEU A 141 2.95 21.23 15.28
C LEU A 141 2.95 21.92 13.91
N ALA A 142 3.91 21.62 13.04
CA ALA A 142 3.92 22.12 11.66
C ALA A 142 2.74 21.59 10.84
N GLY A 143 2.36 20.32 11.05
CA GLY A 143 1.18 19.71 10.42
C GLY A 143 -0.15 20.31 10.92
N ALA A 144 -0.27 20.54 12.23
CA ALA A 144 -1.48 21.10 12.83
C ALA A 144 -1.73 22.57 12.41
N THR A 145 -0.67 23.38 12.31
CA THR A 145 -0.77 24.78 11.87
C THR A 145 -1.06 24.92 10.37
N ALA A 146 -0.60 23.98 9.54
CA ALA A 146 -0.92 23.92 8.12
C ALA A 146 -2.38 23.51 7.85
N ALA A 147 -2.96 22.65 8.70
CA ALA A 147 -4.36 22.21 8.58
C ALA A 147 -5.35 23.33 8.96
N GLN A 148 -5.03 24.16 9.94
CA GLN A 148 -5.93 25.22 10.44
C GLN A 148 -5.97 26.46 9.54
N ARG A 149 -5.04 26.62 8.60
CA ARG A 149 -5.00 27.75 7.65
C ARG A 149 -5.81 27.51 6.37
N ARG A 150 -6.44 26.33 6.23
CA ARG A 150 -7.25 25.91 5.07
C ARG A 150 -8.74 25.68 5.42
N SER A 151 -9.15 26.00 6.65
CA SER A 151 -10.55 26.16 7.07
C SER A 151 -10.89 27.64 7.18
#